data_AF-A0A3D2U5P8-F1
#
_entry.id   AF-A0A3D2U5P8-F1
#
_cell.length_a   1.000
_cell.length_b   1.000
_cell.length_c   1.000
_cell.angle_alpha   90.00
_cell.angle_beta   90.00
_cell.angle_gamma   90.00
#
_symmetry.space_group_name_H-M   'P 1'
#
loop_
_entity.id
_entity.type
_entity.pdbx_description
1 polymer ?
#
loop_
_entity_poly.entity_id
_entity_poly.type
_entity_poly.pdbx_seq_one_letter_code
_entity_poly.pdbx_strand_id
1 'polypeptide(L)'
;MNTVATRETVRGEVSGRATLHQDGGRAMFFQDPGASGTARRWWMRLVRGDVDRTYRITQTIGSRFFQYYVGRLVAGPEPAEHQYYTTDHVLPFGYWLEQQQWVPVVHVHREVPELDREDPFAGAGELKRFAPYAQGCNGCHTTFSLGDMFTREPLRLARHAPWPMHWNLADYIEENRNEFLSQIPAFSQETALGNVSEEHLQDLGRILTSMDAREHGVTLGISCEACHLGSRRHAENPTRLPGFSPRSPHLRAETGGREISSGRNHTNLNWACGRCHAGARSEFAAGMGTWNSIEYTDATRGACYSQLKCVDCHDPHKTIGPRWTRTRAQDESVCLKCHREFGSPDVRKLHTHHQAGSPGDGCLECHMPRINEG
;
A
#
# COMPACT_ATOMS: atom_id res chain seq x y z
N MET A 1 3.81 8.58 6.23
CA MET A 1 3.10 8.84 4.96
C MET A 1 1.65 8.40 5.06
N ASN A 2 1.36 7.22 5.64
CA ASN A 2 0.01 6.89 6.07
C ASN A 2 -0.19 7.12 7.58
N THR A 3 -1.09 8.01 7.96
CA THR A 3 -1.39 8.34 9.37
C THR A 3 -2.61 9.25 9.48
N VAL A 4 -3.13 9.44 10.69
CA VAL A 4 -4.17 10.43 10.97
C VAL A 4 -3.69 11.83 10.58
N ALA A 5 -4.59 12.64 10.02
CA ALA A 5 -4.33 14.02 9.71
C ALA A 5 -4.11 14.83 11.00
N THR A 6 -2.94 15.45 11.11
CA THR A 6 -2.54 16.38 12.17
C THR A 6 -1.76 17.53 11.55
N ARG A 7 -1.42 18.55 12.35
CA ARG A 7 -0.57 19.65 11.89
C ARG A 7 0.81 19.15 11.46
N GLU A 8 1.30 18.09 12.09
CA GLU A 8 2.61 17.49 11.86
C GLU A 8 2.60 16.48 10.70
N THR A 9 1.44 16.00 10.26
CA THR A 9 1.34 14.96 9.23
C THR A 9 0.82 15.48 7.90
N VAL A 10 -0.04 16.51 7.90
CA VAL A 10 -0.46 17.20 6.68
C VAL A 10 0.68 18.11 6.20
N ARG A 11 1.24 17.79 5.04
CA ARG A 11 2.37 18.49 4.41
C ARG A 11 1.93 19.49 3.33
N GLY A 12 0.71 19.36 2.81
CA GLY A 12 0.17 20.26 1.81
C GLY A 12 -0.11 21.65 2.36
N GLU A 13 -0.05 22.65 1.49
CA GLU A 13 -0.40 24.03 1.82
C GLU A 13 -1.91 24.14 2.07
N VAL A 14 -2.32 24.41 3.31
CA VAL A 14 -3.72 24.44 3.76
C VAL A 14 -4.12 25.78 4.39
N SER A 15 -3.52 26.89 3.94
CA SER A 15 -3.88 28.24 4.41
C SER A 15 -5.20 28.76 3.83
N GLY A 16 -5.79 28.06 2.86
CA GLY A 16 -6.91 28.56 2.05
C GLY A 16 -6.49 29.51 0.92
N ARG A 17 -5.20 29.87 0.82
CA ARG A 17 -4.66 30.68 -0.28
C ARG A 17 -4.23 29.83 -1.46
N ALA A 18 -3.69 28.63 -1.22
CA ALA A 18 -3.39 27.69 -2.29
C ALA A 18 -4.69 27.25 -2.98
N THR A 19 -4.72 27.40 -4.29
CA THR A 19 -5.80 26.94 -5.17
C THR A 19 -5.21 26.19 -6.34
N LEU A 20 -5.93 25.17 -6.78
CA LEU A 20 -5.66 24.45 -8.02
C LEU A 20 -6.80 24.73 -8.98
N HIS A 21 -6.46 25.11 -10.21
CA HIS A 21 -7.41 25.32 -11.30
C HIS A 21 -7.24 24.20 -12.31
N GLN A 22 -8.31 23.46 -12.58
CA GLN A 22 -8.30 22.34 -13.52
C GLN A 22 -9.71 22.18 -14.11
N ASP A 23 -9.78 21.91 -15.42
CA ASP A 23 -11.03 21.60 -16.14
C ASP A 23 -12.14 22.64 -15.87
N GLY A 24 -11.74 23.91 -15.75
CA GLY A 24 -12.64 25.03 -15.41
C GLY A 24 -13.12 25.07 -13.95
N GLY A 25 -12.76 24.09 -13.14
CA GLY A 25 -13.05 24.03 -11.70
C GLY A 25 -11.93 24.62 -10.84
N ARG A 26 -12.28 24.93 -9.59
CA ARG A 26 -11.34 25.41 -8.55
C ARG A 26 -11.36 24.48 -7.36
N ALA A 27 -10.20 23.95 -7.00
CA ALA A 27 -9.97 23.24 -5.75
C ALA A 27 -9.26 24.15 -4.73
N MET A 28 -9.71 24.10 -3.49
CA MET A 28 -9.21 24.87 -2.35
C MET A 28 -8.89 23.95 -1.18
N PHE A 29 -7.85 24.28 -0.43
CA PHE A 29 -7.35 23.47 0.67
C PHE A 29 -7.16 24.35 1.91
N PHE A 30 -7.83 24.00 3.00
CA PHE A 30 -7.87 24.85 4.19
C PHE A 30 -8.01 24.05 5.49
N GLN A 31 -7.81 24.73 6.61
CA GLN A 31 -8.00 24.16 7.95
C GLN A 31 -8.78 25.14 8.84
N ASP A 32 -9.49 24.61 9.83
CA ASP A 32 -10.13 25.40 10.88
C ASP A 32 -9.91 24.79 12.27
N PRO A 33 -10.05 25.58 13.35
CA PRO A 33 -10.20 25.02 14.68
C PRO A 33 -11.53 24.24 14.77
N GLY A 34 -11.44 22.98 15.20
CA GLY A 34 -12.60 22.16 15.49
C GLY A 34 -13.40 22.68 16.69
N ALA A 35 -14.58 22.09 16.93
CA ALA A 35 -15.54 22.57 17.94
C ALA A 35 -14.97 22.67 19.37
N SER A 36 -13.94 21.89 19.72
CA SER A 36 -13.25 21.94 21.01
C SER A 36 -12.10 22.94 21.08
N GLY A 37 -11.79 23.67 20.00
CA GLY A 37 -10.69 24.64 19.89
C GLY A 37 -9.27 24.05 19.85
N THR A 38 -9.08 22.81 20.30
CA THR A 38 -7.77 22.14 20.40
C THR A 38 -7.42 21.26 19.21
N ALA A 39 -8.41 20.59 18.61
CA ALA A 39 -8.22 19.76 17.43
C ALA A 39 -8.47 20.60 16.17
N ARG A 40 -7.54 20.57 15.21
CA ARG A 40 -7.78 21.18 13.89
C ARG A 40 -8.56 20.22 12.98
N ARG A 41 -9.27 20.77 12.01
CA ARG A 41 -9.87 20.03 10.90
C ARG A 41 -9.26 20.49 9.59
N TRP A 42 -9.15 19.58 8.63
CA TRP A 42 -8.55 19.82 7.32
C TRP A 42 -9.57 19.53 6.24
N TRP A 43 -9.56 20.35 5.20
CA TRP A 43 -10.63 20.39 4.22
C TRP A 43 -10.09 20.52 2.80
N MET A 44 -10.82 19.91 1.88
CA MET A 44 -10.65 20.06 0.45
C MET A 44 -12.00 20.44 -0.15
N ARG A 45 -12.10 21.61 -0.79
CA ARG A 45 -13.34 22.09 -1.42
C ARG A 45 -13.17 22.25 -2.92
N LEU A 46 -14.10 21.70 -3.69
CA LEU A 46 -14.11 21.68 -5.16
C LEU A 46 -15.34 22.45 -5.63
N VAL A 47 -15.14 23.46 -6.48
CA VAL A 47 -16.21 24.30 -7.02
C VAL A 47 -16.11 24.41 -8.53
N ARG A 48 -17.21 24.13 -9.24
CA ARG A 48 -17.37 24.42 -10.68
C ARG A 48 -18.86 24.52 -11.05
N GLY A 49 -19.33 25.70 -11.44
CA GLY A 49 -20.76 25.92 -11.71
C GLY A 49 -21.59 25.59 -10.47
N ASP A 50 -22.55 24.68 -10.63
CA ASP A 50 -23.45 24.22 -9.55
C ASP A 50 -22.82 23.13 -8.65
N VAL A 51 -21.63 22.62 -9.02
CA VAL A 51 -20.91 21.64 -8.18
C VAL A 51 -20.15 22.39 -7.10
N ASP A 52 -20.48 22.10 -5.84
CA ASP A 52 -19.75 22.56 -4.65
C ASP A 52 -19.61 21.40 -3.65
N ARG A 53 -18.43 20.77 -3.61
CA ARG A 53 -18.13 19.63 -2.74
C ARG A 53 -17.11 20.03 -1.70
N THR A 54 -17.40 19.75 -0.43
CA THR A 54 -16.44 19.91 0.67
C THR A 54 -16.17 18.57 1.32
N TYR A 55 -14.91 18.15 1.30
CA TYR A 55 -14.43 16.92 1.92
C TYR A 55 -13.68 17.22 3.21
N ARG A 56 -13.93 16.44 4.26
CA ARG A 56 -13.11 16.39 5.47
C ARG A 56 -11.96 15.43 5.24
N ILE A 57 -10.73 15.91 5.40
CA ILE A 57 -9.52 15.09 5.40
C ILE A 57 -9.34 14.51 6.81
N THR A 58 -9.22 13.19 6.89
CA THR A 58 -9.08 12.44 8.16
C THR A 58 -7.73 11.74 8.25
N GLN A 59 -7.14 11.38 7.11
CA GLN A 59 -5.86 10.69 7.03
C GLN A 59 -5.02 11.21 5.86
N THR A 60 -3.72 10.98 5.95
CA THR A 60 -2.76 11.13 4.85
C THR A 60 -2.35 9.75 4.38
N ILE A 61 -2.03 9.59 3.10
CA ILE A 61 -1.37 8.42 2.49
C ILE A 61 -0.36 8.92 1.45
N GLY A 62 0.50 8.07 0.90
CA GLY A 62 1.33 8.50 -0.25
C GLY A 62 2.68 7.82 -0.35
N SER A 63 3.52 8.41 -1.22
CA SER A 63 4.86 7.97 -1.60
C SER A 63 5.91 9.02 -1.23
N ARG A 64 7.19 8.75 -1.55
CA ARG A 64 8.28 9.69 -1.26
C ARG A 64 8.16 11.05 -1.99
N PHE A 65 7.29 11.18 -3.01
CA PHE A 65 7.07 12.45 -3.75
C PHE A 65 5.71 13.05 -3.53
N PHE A 66 4.69 12.22 -3.36
CA PHE A 66 3.32 12.67 -3.29
C PHE A 66 2.72 12.33 -1.93
N GLN A 67 2.08 13.31 -1.31
CA GLN A 67 1.14 13.06 -0.23
C GLN A 67 -0.28 13.17 -0.78
N TYR A 68 -1.05 12.10 -0.63
CA TYR A 68 -2.48 12.07 -0.91
C TYR A 68 -3.27 12.10 0.40
N TYR A 69 -4.55 12.37 0.27
CA TYR A 69 -5.45 12.60 1.39
C TYR A 69 -6.61 11.64 1.32
N VAL A 70 -7.04 11.16 2.49
CA VAL A 70 -8.18 10.28 2.65
C VAL A 70 -9.21 11.00 3.50
N GLY A 71 -10.47 10.87 3.12
CA GLY A 71 -11.55 11.60 3.75
C GLY A 71 -12.93 11.22 3.25
N ARG A 72 -13.91 12.02 3.69
CA ARG A 72 -15.32 11.90 3.32
C ARG A 72 -15.90 13.24 2.93
N LEU A 73 -16.86 13.20 2.03
CA LEU A 73 -17.71 14.35 1.71
C LEU A 73 -18.52 14.72 2.96
N VAL A 74 -18.65 16.01 3.22
CA VAL A 74 -19.49 16.54 4.32
C VAL A 74 -20.60 17.45 3.80
N ALA A 75 -20.44 18.02 2.62
CA ALA A 75 -21.42 18.83 1.91
C ALA A 75 -21.15 18.72 0.41
N GLY A 76 -22.20 18.57 -0.40
CA GLY A 76 -22.10 18.27 -1.82
C GLY A 76 -23.48 18.09 -2.46
N PRO A 77 -23.54 18.02 -3.80
CA PRO A 77 -24.78 17.76 -4.55
C PRO A 77 -25.22 16.28 -4.50
N GLU A 78 -24.38 15.37 -4.00
CA GLU A 78 -24.70 13.96 -3.87
C GLU A 78 -25.83 13.72 -2.84
N PRO A 79 -26.66 12.66 -3.02
CA PRO A 79 -27.59 12.19 -1.99
C PRO A 79 -26.88 11.84 -0.68
N ALA A 80 -27.57 11.98 0.46
CA ALA A 80 -26.98 11.80 1.79
C ALA A 80 -26.45 10.37 2.04
N GLU A 81 -27.05 9.38 1.37
CA GLU A 81 -26.68 7.97 1.39
C GLU A 81 -25.53 7.62 0.45
N HIS A 82 -25.03 8.58 -0.35
CA HIS A 82 -23.95 8.32 -1.29
C HIS A 82 -22.66 7.92 -0.57
N GLN A 83 -21.94 6.95 -1.13
CA GLN A 83 -20.72 6.36 -0.55
C GLN A 83 -19.63 7.36 -0.14
N TYR A 84 -19.61 8.54 -0.76
CA TYR A 84 -18.68 9.62 -0.41
C TYR A 84 -18.91 10.19 0.99
N TYR A 85 -20.14 10.15 1.50
CA TYR A 85 -20.48 10.58 2.87
C TYR A 85 -20.21 9.50 3.91
N THR A 86 -20.29 8.22 3.52
CA THR A 86 -20.29 7.09 4.46
C THR A 86 -18.91 6.46 4.62
N THR A 87 -18.02 6.59 3.62
CA THR A 87 -16.81 5.76 3.55
C THR A 87 -15.57 6.59 3.22
N ASP A 88 -14.54 6.47 4.06
CA ASP A 88 -13.24 7.12 3.85
C ASP A 88 -12.59 6.61 2.56
N HIS A 89 -12.31 7.53 1.64
CA HIS A 89 -11.74 7.24 0.33
C HIS A 89 -10.63 8.22 -0.02
N VAL A 90 -9.79 7.84 -1.00
CA VAL A 90 -8.75 8.73 -1.51
C VAL A 90 -9.39 9.91 -2.25
N LEU A 91 -9.05 11.11 -1.83
CA LEU A 91 -9.55 12.36 -2.38
C LEU A 91 -8.87 12.68 -3.72
N PRO A 92 -9.51 13.46 -4.61
CA PRO A 92 -9.06 13.62 -6.00
C PRO A 92 -7.76 14.42 -6.18
N PHE A 93 -7.33 15.17 -5.16
CA PHE A 93 -6.11 15.96 -5.23
C PHE A 93 -5.10 15.58 -4.15
N GLY A 94 -3.84 15.58 -4.55
CA GLY A 94 -2.65 15.33 -3.75
C GLY A 94 -1.71 16.53 -3.71
N TYR A 95 -0.60 16.36 -3.03
CA TYR A 95 0.44 17.37 -2.91
C TYR A 95 1.80 16.80 -3.32
N TRP A 96 2.43 17.43 -4.31
CA TRP A 96 3.79 17.13 -4.73
C TRP A 96 4.78 17.82 -3.78
N LEU A 97 5.45 17.02 -2.96
CA LEU A 97 6.26 17.47 -1.83
C LEU A 97 7.45 18.34 -2.26
N GLU A 98 8.18 17.96 -3.30
CA GLU A 98 9.36 18.71 -3.77
C GLU A 98 8.96 20.01 -4.50
N GLN A 99 7.92 19.93 -5.34
CA GLN A 99 7.44 21.09 -6.12
C GLN A 99 6.51 22.01 -5.33
N GLN A 100 6.13 21.60 -4.10
CA GLN A 100 5.26 22.35 -3.21
C GLN A 100 3.94 22.79 -3.86
N GLN A 101 3.33 21.90 -4.63
CA GLN A 101 2.12 22.20 -5.40
C GLN A 101 1.07 21.12 -5.22
N TRP A 102 -0.20 21.54 -5.23
CA TRP A 102 -1.33 20.63 -5.35
C TRP A 102 -1.38 20.07 -6.77
N VAL A 103 -1.70 18.79 -6.90
CA VAL A 103 -1.77 18.06 -8.16
C VAL A 103 -2.91 17.05 -8.14
N PRO A 104 -3.44 16.62 -9.29
CA PRO A 104 -4.34 15.47 -9.36
C PRO A 104 -3.68 14.23 -8.77
N VAL A 105 -4.48 13.35 -8.14
CA VAL A 105 -3.95 12.05 -7.74
C VAL A 105 -3.57 11.22 -8.97
N VAL A 106 -2.38 10.63 -8.91
CA VAL A 106 -1.90 9.65 -9.89
C VAL A 106 -1.64 8.31 -9.21
N HIS A 107 -1.81 7.24 -9.97
CA HIS A 107 -1.53 5.84 -9.61
C HIS A 107 -2.36 5.30 -8.43
N VAL A 108 -3.50 5.92 -8.15
CA VAL A 108 -4.49 5.45 -7.16
C VAL A 108 -5.49 4.47 -7.78
N HIS A 109 -5.86 4.72 -9.04
CA HIS A 109 -6.76 3.88 -9.82
C HIS A 109 -6.02 3.28 -11.01
N ARG A 110 -6.72 2.49 -11.83
CA ARG A 110 -6.22 2.11 -13.15
C ARG A 110 -5.86 3.38 -13.93
N GLU A 111 -4.61 3.47 -14.36
CA GLU A 111 -4.19 4.55 -15.25
C GLU A 111 -4.85 4.41 -16.61
N VAL A 112 -5.30 5.55 -17.11
CA VAL A 112 -5.97 5.73 -18.41
C VAL A 112 -5.40 6.99 -19.07
N PRO A 113 -5.54 7.16 -20.40
CA PRO A 113 -5.17 8.39 -21.09
C PRO A 113 -5.75 9.64 -20.39
N GLU A 114 -5.05 10.77 -20.49
CA GLU A 114 -5.43 12.00 -19.78
C GLU A 114 -6.88 12.43 -20.05
N LEU A 115 -7.32 12.35 -21.31
CA LEU A 115 -8.69 12.71 -21.72
C LEU A 115 -9.76 11.75 -21.19
N ASP A 116 -9.36 10.55 -20.79
CA ASP A 116 -10.25 9.55 -20.20
C ASP A 116 -10.18 9.58 -18.67
N ARG A 117 -9.37 10.46 -18.08
CA ARG A 117 -9.36 10.64 -16.63
C ARG A 117 -10.67 11.27 -16.22
N GLU A 118 -11.18 10.75 -15.12
CA GLU A 118 -12.42 11.24 -14.56
C GLU A 118 -12.26 12.65 -14.03
N ASP A 119 -13.26 13.46 -14.35
CA ASP A 119 -13.36 14.84 -13.94
C ASP A 119 -13.86 14.94 -12.49
N PRO A 120 -13.03 15.39 -11.52
CA PRO A 120 -13.44 15.47 -10.11
C PRO A 120 -14.54 16.51 -9.85
N PHE A 121 -14.84 17.36 -10.83
CA PHE A 121 -15.90 18.36 -10.80
C PHE A 121 -17.14 17.92 -11.61
N ALA A 122 -17.23 16.67 -12.08
CA ALA A 122 -18.42 16.15 -12.77
C ALA A 122 -19.67 16.22 -11.88
N GLY A 123 -20.87 16.18 -12.48
CA GLY A 123 -22.13 16.26 -11.76
C GLY A 123 -22.38 15.08 -10.80
N ALA A 124 -23.37 15.20 -9.93
CA ALA A 124 -23.81 14.08 -9.09
C ALA A 124 -24.28 12.91 -9.97
N GLY A 125 -23.83 11.69 -9.68
CA GLY A 125 -24.12 10.48 -10.48
C GLY A 125 -23.20 10.27 -11.69
N GLU A 126 -22.36 11.25 -12.05
CA GLU A 126 -21.36 11.13 -13.11
C GLU A 126 -19.99 10.68 -12.60
N LEU A 127 -19.73 10.91 -11.31
CA LEU A 127 -18.52 10.41 -10.64
C LEU A 127 -18.57 8.89 -10.47
N LYS A 128 -17.52 8.22 -10.93
CA LYS A 128 -17.37 6.76 -10.95
C LYS A 128 -16.17 6.31 -10.12
N ARG A 129 -15.15 7.14 -9.94
CA ARG A 129 -13.93 6.81 -9.22
C ARG A 129 -14.19 6.91 -7.73
N PHE A 130 -13.91 5.80 -7.08
CA PHE A 130 -14.02 5.67 -5.65
C PHE A 130 -12.98 4.64 -5.21
N ALA A 131 -11.99 5.11 -4.44
CA ALA A 131 -10.96 4.26 -3.86
C ALA A 131 -11.15 4.21 -2.35
N PRO A 132 -12.00 3.30 -1.82
CA PRO A 132 -12.16 3.13 -0.40
C PRO A 132 -10.81 2.76 0.23
N TYR A 133 -10.40 3.54 1.23
CA TYR A 133 -9.10 3.38 1.85
C TYR A 133 -8.95 1.98 2.49
N ALA A 134 -10.03 1.48 3.10
CA ALA A 134 -10.04 0.20 3.79
C ALA A 134 -9.91 -1.02 2.86
N GLN A 135 -10.41 -0.93 1.62
CA GLN A 135 -10.49 -2.06 0.70
C GLN A 135 -9.31 -2.13 -0.29
N GLY A 136 -8.53 -1.06 -0.41
CA GLY A 136 -7.37 -1.02 -1.33
C GLY A 136 -6.07 -0.64 -0.64
N CYS A 137 -6.04 0.55 -0.06
CA CYS A 137 -4.81 1.18 0.41
C CYS A 137 -4.29 0.56 1.71
N ASN A 138 -5.16 0.28 2.67
CA ASN A 138 -4.72 -0.14 4.01
C ASN A 138 -4.07 -1.53 4.03
N GLY A 139 -4.29 -2.37 3.02
CA GLY A 139 -3.62 -3.67 2.90
C GLY A 139 -2.12 -3.58 2.60
N CYS A 140 -1.63 -2.45 2.05
CA CYS A 140 -0.21 -2.19 1.81
C CYS A 140 0.35 -1.06 2.68
N HIS A 141 -0.50 -0.12 3.11
CA HIS A 141 -0.05 1.08 3.80
C HIS A 141 -0.29 1.06 5.32
N THR A 142 -0.94 0.03 5.88
CA THR A 142 -1.17 -0.15 7.32
C THR A 142 -0.67 -1.52 7.76
N THR A 143 -0.21 -1.60 9.01
CA THR A 143 0.11 -2.86 9.65
C THR A 143 -1.12 -3.39 10.39
N PHE A 144 -1.69 -4.47 9.89
CA PHE A 144 -2.68 -5.28 10.60
C PHE A 144 -2.04 -6.53 11.18
N SER A 145 -2.75 -7.22 12.08
CA SER A 145 -2.33 -8.57 12.45
C SER A 145 -2.38 -9.47 11.20
N LEU A 146 -1.46 -10.44 11.10
CA LEU A 146 -1.45 -11.30 9.91
C LEU A 146 -2.72 -12.16 9.81
N GLY A 147 -3.39 -12.47 10.92
CA GLY A 147 -4.70 -13.14 10.94
C GLY A 147 -5.81 -12.29 10.29
N ASP A 148 -5.83 -10.98 10.58
CA ASP A 148 -6.74 -10.06 9.90
C ASP A 148 -6.40 -9.99 8.41
N MET A 149 -5.12 -10.00 8.04
CA MET A 149 -4.72 -9.98 6.63
C MET A 149 -5.11 -11.27 5.90
N PHE A 150 -5.06 -12.45 6.54
CA PHE A 150 -5.59 -13.70 5.96
C PHE A 150 -7.10 -13.62 5.72
N THR A 151 -7.81 -12.89 6.58
CA THR A 151 -9.25 -12.72 6.52
C THR A 151 -9.67 -11.68 5.47
N ARG A 152 -8.93 -10.58 5.35
CA ARG A 152 -9.32 -9.40 4.55
C ARG A 152 -8.65 -9.35 3.18
N GLU A 153 -7.45 -9.87 3.07
CA GLU A 153 -6.59 -9.75 1.89
C GLU A 153 -6.06 -11.12 1.43
N PRO A 154 -6.89 -12.19 1.40
CA PRO A 154 -6.42 -13.55 1.13
C PRO A 154 -5.73 -13.68 -0.24
N LEU A 155 -6.28 -13.04 -1.27
CA LEU A 155 -5.71 -13.05 -2.63
C LEU A 155 -4.33 -12.39 -2.68
N ARG A 156 -4.14 -11.30 -1.92
CA ARG A 156 -2.86 -10.60 -1.82
C ARG A 156 -1.79 -11.48 -1.17
N LEU A 157 -2.15 -12.14 -0.07
CA LEU A 157 -1.24 -13.05 0.63
C LEU A 157 -0.95 -14.32 -0.18
N ALA A 158 -1.93 -14.82 -0.94
CA ALA A 158 -1.84 -16.06 -1.72
C ALA A 158 -0.96 -15.92 -2.98
N ARG A 159 -0.91 -14.74 -3.60
CA ARG A 159 -0.27 -14.53 -4.93
C ARG A 159 1.14 -15.08 -5.05
N HIS A 160 1.94 -14.92 -4.00
CA HIS A 160 3.31 -15.43 -3.92
C HIS A 160 3.53 -16.26 -2.66
N ALA A 161 2.45 -16.86 -2.15
CA ALA A 161 2.51 -17.71 -0.98
C ALA A 161 3.53 -18.84 -1.19
N PRO A 162 4.36 -19.12 -0.20
CA PRO A 162 5.40 -20.15 -0.32
C PRO A 162 4.85 -21.58 -0.30
N TRP A 163 3.62 -21.76 0.21
CA TRP A 163 2.93 -23.03 0.32
C TRP A 163 1.43 -22.78 0.16
N PRO A 164 0.65 -23.80 -0.26
CA PRO A 164 -0.79 -23.77 -0.06
C PRO A 164 -1.11 -23.59 1.43
N MET A 165 -2.01 -22.67 1.73
CA MET A 165 -2.39 -22.28 3.09
C MET A 165 -3.90 -22.33 3.22
N HIS A 166 -4.38 -23.02 4.24
CA HIS A 166 -5.78 -23.16 4.59
C HIS A 166 -6.06 -22.36 5.85
N TRP A 167 -6.99 -21.42 5.75
CA TRP A 167 -7.36 -20.51 6.83
C TRP A 167 -8.72 -20.90 7.38
N ASN A 168 -8.78 -21.26 8.66
CA ASN A 168 -10.06 -21.47 9.34
C ASN A 168 -10.65 -20.11 9.72
N LEU A 169 -11.41 -19.56 8.77
CA LEU A 169 -12.04 -18.25 8.91
C LEU A 169 -13.05 -18.19 10.05
N ALA A 170 -13.84 -19.25 10.22
CA ALA A 170 -14.93 -19.28 11.21
C ALA A 170 -14.40 -19.16 12.63
N ASP A 171 -13.53 -20.09 13.05
CA ASP A 171 -12.93 -20.09 14.38
C ASP A 171 -12.12 -18.80 14.63
N TYR A 172 -11.40 -18.30 13.62
CA TYR A 172 -10.65 -17.06 13.78
C TYR A 172 -11.55 -15.88 14.08
N ILE A 173 -12.65 -15.72 13.34
CA ILE A 173 -13.60 -14.63 13.56
C ILE A 173 -14.28 -14.79 14.92
N GLU A 174 -14.73 -15.99 15.28
CA GLU A 174 -15.37 -16.23 16.58
C GLU A 174 -14.46 -15.87 17.75
N GLU A 175 -13.17 -16.23 17.68
CA GLU A 175 -12.21 -15.96 18.76
C GLU A 175 -11.67 -14.52 18.78
N ASN A 176 -11.51 -13.89 17.61
CA ASN A 176 -10.75 -12.64 17.49
C ASN A 176 -11.56 -11.44 17.00
N ARG A 177 -12.72 -11.68 16.36
CA ARG A 177 -13.52 -10.68 15.63
C ARG A 177 -15.02 -10.92 15.72
N ASN A 178 -15.52 -11.42 16.86
CA ASN A 178 -16.92 -11.78 17.03
C ASN A 178 -17.88 -10.60 16.82
N GLU A 179 -17.38 -9.37 16.96
CA GLU A 179 -18.11 -8.13 16.74
C GLU A 179 -18.59 -7.95 15.29
N PHE A 180 -18.03 -8.69 14.32
CA PHE A 180 -18.50 -8.68 12.94
C PHE A 180 -19.60 -9.71 12.67
N LEU A 181 -19.65 -10.80 13.44
CA LEU A 181 -20.71 -11.80 13.31
C LEU A 181 -22.05 -11.21 13.76
N SER A 182 -22.06 -10.44 14.85
CA SER A 182 -23.27 -9.80 15.36
C SER A 182 -23.87 -8.75 14.42
N GLN A 183 -23.11 -8.27 13.43
CA GLN A 183 -23.59 -7.32 12.41
C GLN A 183 -24.41 -7.98 11.30
N ILE A 184 -24.36 -9.31 11.21
CA ILE A 184 -25.12 -10.08 10.24
C ILE A 184 -26.23 -10.82 11.01
N PRO A 185 -27.51 -10.47 10.80
CA PRO A 185 -28.62 -11.04 11.54
C PRO A 185 -28.61 -12.57 11.59
N ALA A 186 -28.19 -13.22 10.49
CA ALA A 186 -28.10 -14.67 10.38
C ALA A 186 -27.09 -15.35 11.33
N PHE A 187 -26.05 -14.62 11.77
CA PHE A 187 -25.07 -15.10 12.74
C PHE A 187 -25.37 -14.64 14.18
N SER A 188 -26.40 -13.80 14.38
CA SER A 188 -26.78 -13.21 15.67
C SER A 188 -27.83 -14.01 16.45
N GLN A 189 -28.56 -14.89 15.76
CA GLN A 189 -29.44 -15.89 16.39
C GLN A 189 -28.68 -17.21 16.48
N GLU A 190 -29.07 -18.11 17.39
CA GLU A 190 -28.54 -19.47 17.58
C GLU A 190 -28.75 -20.39 16.34
N THR A 191 -28.64 -19.84 15.14
CA THR A 191 -28.71 -20.55 13.88
C THR A 191 -27.38 -21.25 13.66
N ALA A 192 -27.44 -22.56 13.86
CA ALA A 192 -26.46 -23.53 13.39
C ALA A 192 -25.89 -23.13 12.03
N LEU A 193 -24.58 -23.35 11.86
CA LEU A 193 -23.76 -23.15 10.65
C LEU A 193 -24.35 -23.71 9.33
N GLY A 194 -25.51 -24.36 9.36
CA GLY A 194 -26.24 -24.90 8.20
C GLY A 194 -27.13 -23.92 7.41
N ASN A 195 -27.35 -22.68 7.88
CA ASN A 195 -28.21 -21.68 7.17
C ASN A 195 -27.45 -20.45 6.66
N VAL A 196 -26.16 -20.59 6.35
CA VAL A 196 -25.36 -19.51 5.75
C VAL A 196 -25.60 -19.47 4.23
N SER A 197 -26.21 -18.39 3.73
CA SER A 197 -26.37 -18.17 2.29
C SER A 197 -25.10 -17.55 1.69
N GLU A 198 -24.99 -17.58 0.37
CA GLU A 198 -23.92 -16.88 -0.36
C GLU A 198 -23.94 -15.36 -0.08
N GLU A 199 -25.13 -14.77 0.02
CA GLU A 199 -25.31 -13.36 0.34
C GLU A 199 -24.72 -13.02 1.72
N HIS A 200 -24.97 -13.85 2.74
CA HIS A 200 -24.38 -13.67 4.07
C HIS A 200 -22.83 -13.73 4.02
N LEU A 201 -22.25 -14.59 3.18
CA LEU A 201 -20.81 -14.67 2.99
C LEU A 201 -20.24 -13.44 2.27
N GLN A 202 -20.96 -12.91 1.28
CA GLN A 202 -20.59 -11.68 0.60
C GLN A 202 -20.66 -10.47 1.54
N ASP A 203 -21.68 -10.41 2.39
CA ASP A 203 -21.82 -9.39 3.42
C ASP A 203 -20.68 -9.44 4.43
N LEU A 204 -20.35 -10.64 4.91
CA LEU A 204 -19.21 -10.86 5.78
C LEU A 204 -17.90 -10.40 5.11
N GLY A 205 -17.68 -10.78 3.86
CA GLY A 205 -16.52 -10.33 3.09
C GLY A 205 -16.42 -8.79 3.00
N ARG A 206 -17.54 -8.10 2.78
CA ARG A 206 -17.59 -6.62 2.72
C ARG A 206 -17.28 -5.98 4.07
N ILE A 207 -17.83 -6.51 5.16
CA ILE A 207 -17.57 -6.03 6.52
C ILE A 207 -16.08 -6.18 6.85
N LEU A 208 -15.53 -7.37 6.64
CA LEU A 208 -14.13 -7.68 6.95
C LEU A 208 -13.17 -6.81 6.14
N THR A 209 -13.39 -6.68 4.82
CA THR A 209 -12.53 -5.84 3.98
C THR A 209 -12.62 -4.37 4.34
N SER A 210 -13.73 -3.92 4.93
CA SER A 210 -13.98 -2.52 5.31
C SER A 210 -13.46 -2.12 6.70
N MET A 211 -12.72 -3.00 7.40
CA MET A 211 -12.15 -2.66 8.72
C MET A 211 -11.33 -1.37 8.68
N ASP A 212 -11.69 -0.44 9.58
CA ASP A 212 -10.95 0.79 9.78
C ASP A 212 -9.58 0.50 10.40
N ALA A 213 -8.54 0.96 9.72
CA ALA A 213 -7.16 0.83 10.16
C ALA A 213 -6.87 1.57 11.49
N ARG A 214 -7.65 2.61 11.81
CA ARG A 214 -7.52 3.37 13.06
C ARG A 214 -7.99 2.56 14.27
N GLU A 215 -8.90 1.62 14.06
CA GLU A 215 -9.55 0.83 15.11
C GLU A 215 -8.96 -0.58 15.19
N HIS A 216 -8.76 -1.23 14.05
CA HIS A 216 -8.35 -2.64 13.97
C HIS A 216 -6.89 -2.84 13.55
N GLY A 217 -6.21 -1.78 13.08
CA GLY A 217 -4.80 -1.85 12.72
C GLY A 217 -3.90 -1.90 13.96
N VAL A 218 -2.80 -2.65 13.87
CA VAL A 218 -1.73 -2.61 14.88
C VAL A 218 -1.04 -1.24 14.85
N THR A 219 -0.82 -0.70 13.64
CA THR A 219 -0.21 0.63 13.45
C THR A 219 -0.60 1.19 12.08
N LEU A 220 -0.91 2.49 12.01
CA LEU A 220 -0.98 3.20 10.74
C LEU A 220 0.43 3.37 10.15
N GLY A 221 0.64 2.85 8.94
CA GLY A 221 1.98 2.70 8.37
C GLY A 221 2.56 1.28 8.51
N ILE A 222 3.78 1.10 8.02
CA ILE A 222 4.52 -0.16 8.10
C ILE A 222 5.36 -0.17 9.38
N SER A 223 5.02 -1.04 10.32
CA SER A 223 5.72 -1.25 11.60
C SER A 223 6.37 -2.64 11.66
N CYS A 224 7.01 -2.98 12.78
CA CYS A 224 7.72 -4.24 12.97
C CYS A 224 6.87 -5.45 12.56
N GLU A 225 5.61 -5.49 13.02
CA GLU A 225 4.63 -6.55 12.78
C GLU A 225 4.30 -6.80 11.31
N ALA A 226 4.51 -5.79 10.45
CA ALA A 226 4.26 -5.94 9.02
C ALA A 226 5.22 -6.96 8.42
N CYS A 227 6.49 -6.99 8.86
CA CYS A 227 7.55 -7.87 8.32
C CYS A 227 7.90 -9.01 9.28
N HIS A 228 7.88 -8.74 10.58
CA HIS A 228 8.25 -9.65 11.64
C HIS A 228 7.00 -10.14 12.37
N LEU A 229 6.87 -11.45 12.55
CA LEU A 229 5.69 -12.05 13.15
C LEU A 229 5.95 -12.36 14.63
N GLY A 230 5.05 -11.86 15.48
CA GLY A 230 5.12 -12.03 16.93
C GLY A 230 5.91 -10.96 17.66
N SER A 231 6.05 -9.73 17.12
CA SER A 231 6.84 -8.69 17.79
C SER A 231 6.28 -8.26 19.14
N ARG A 232 4.97 -8.32 19.40
CA ARG A 232 4.41 -8.18 20.76
C ARG A 232 5.09 -9.10 21.78
N ARG A 233 5.18 -10.41 21.49
CA ARG A 233 5.83 -11.39 22.39
C ARG A 233 7.33 -11.11 22.56
N HIS A 234 7.97 -10.56 21.51
CA HIS A 234 9.36 -10.14 21.58
C HIS A 234 9.54 -8.88 22.44
N ALA A 235 8.64 -7.91 22.34
CA ALA A 235 8.66 -6.71 23.16
C ALA A 235 8.44 -7.03 24.65
N GLU A 236 7.55 -7.99 24.95
CA GLU A 236 7.32 -8.51 26.30
C GLU A 236 8.50 -9.35 26.83
N ASN A 237 9.20 -10.07 25.94
CA ASN A 237 10.38 -10.86 26.29
C ASN A 237 11.39 -10.86 25.13
N PRO A 238 12.47 -10.05 25.22
CA PRO A 238 13.46 -9.91 24.15
C PRO A 238 14.17 -11.20 23.73
N THR A 239 14.17 -12.23 24.59
CA THR A 239 14.74 -13.55 24.26
C THR A 239 13.88 -14.33 23.26
N ARG A 240 12.59 -13.98 23.12
CA ARG A 240 11.70 -14.55 22.10
C ARG A 240 11.86 -13.76 20.81
N LEU A 241 12.63 -14.29 19.86
CA LEU A 241 12.85 -13.62 18.58
C LEU A 241 11.60 -13.68 17.69
N PRO A 242 11.25 -12.59 16.98
CA PRO A 242 10.20 -12.62 15.96
C PRO A 242 10.55 -13.59 14.83
N GLY A 243 9.52 -14.21 14.26
CA GLY A 243 9.65 -15.09 13.10
C GLY A 243 9.28 -14.38 11.79
N PHE A 244 9.43 -15.09 10.66
CA PHE A 244 9.01 -14.63 9.34
C PHE A 244 8.03 -15.58 8.64
N SER A 245 7.69 -16.70 9.29
CA SER A 245 6.65 -17.62 8.82
C SER A 245 5.42 -17.50 9.72
N PRO A 246 4.20 -17.52 9.15
CA PRO A 246 2.98 -17.46 9.93
C PRO A 246 2.83 -18.73 10.77
N ARG A 247 2.31 -18.57 12.00
CA ARG A 247 1.91 -19.66 12.89
C ARG A 247 0.62 -19.23 13.60
N SER A 248 -0.43 -20.04 13.46
CA SER A 248 -1.73 -19.82 14.06
C SER A 248 -2.42 -21.17 14.25
N PRO A 249 -3.20 -21.38 15.33
CA PRO A 249 -4.07 -22.56 15.43
C PRO A 249 -5.08 -22.64 14.28
N HIS A 250 -5.45 -21.51 13.67
CA HIS A 250 -6.38 -21.43 12.54
C HIS A 250 -5.71 -21.56 11.17
N LEU A 251 -4.38 -21.74 11.11
CA LEU A 251 -3.64 -21.84 9.84
C LEU A 251 -3.04 -23.23 9.68
N ARG A 252 -3.46 -23.92 8.61
CA ARG A 252 -2.81 -25.14 8.14
C ARG A 252 -2.05 -24.86 6.85
N ALA A 253 -0.74 -25.08 6.85
CA ALA A 253 0.09 -25.03 5.65
C ALA A 253 0.34 -26.45 5.10
N GLU A 254 0.19 -26.64 3.79
CA GLU A 254 0.49 -27.91 3.13
C GLU A 254 1.97 -27.97 2.73
N THR A 255 2.77 -28.63 3.55
CA THR A 255 4.23 -28.69 3.36
C THR A 255 4.74 -30.07 2.96
N GLY A 256 3.85 -31.05 2.79
CA GLY A 256 4.22 -32.45 2.56
C GLY A 256 5.04 -33.06 3.71
N GLY A 257 4.80 -32.61 4.95
CA GLY A 257 5.52 -33.08 6.15
C GLY A 257 6.83 -32.35 6.43
N ARG A 258 7.22 -31.37 5.59
CA ARG A 258 8.41 -30.54 5.86
C ARG A 258 8.12 -29.54 6.99
N GLU A 259 9.07 -29.38 7.89
CA GLU A 259 9.01 -28.35 8.93
C GLU A 259 9.17 -26.96 8.31
N ILE A 260 8.29 -26.02 8.69
CA ILE A 260 8.42 -24.63 8.27
C ILE A 260 9.35 -23.89 9.22
N SER A 261 10.55 -23.58 8.73
CA SER A 261 11.46 -22.66 9.43
C SER A 261 10.84 -21.27 9.52
N SER A 262 10.82 -20.66 10.71
CA SER A 262 10.45 -19.25 10.89
C SER A 262 11.63 -18.29 10.71
N GLY A 263 12.79 -18.78 10.28
CA GLY A 263 14.01 -18.00 10.14
C GLY A 263 14.05 -17.08 8.91
N ARG A 264 15.19 -16.40 8.75
CA ARG A 264 15.49 -15.46 7.66
C ARG A 264 15.96 -16.18 6.38
N ASN A 265 15.17 -17.13 5.89
CA ASN A 265 15.46 -17.85 4.65
C ASN A 265 14.91 -17.10 3.41
N HIS A 266 15.27 -17.58 2.21
CA HIS A 266 14.87 -16.98 0.93
C HIS A 266 13.34 -16.83 0.84
N THR A 267 12.64 -17.93 1.01
CA THR A 267 11.18 -18.04 0.96
C THR A 267 10.47 -17.03 1.88
N ASN A 268 10.83 -16.99 3.16
CA ASN A 268 10.13 -16.19 4.16
C ASN A 268 10.36 -14.68 3.96
N LEU A 269 11.60 -14.25 3.70
CA LEU A 269 11.89 -12.82 3.53
C LEU A 269 11.26 -12.27 2.25
N ASN A 270 11.31 -13.05 1.18
CA ASN A 270 10.76 -12.65 -0.10
C ASN A 270 9.24 -12.62 -0.09
N TRP A 271 8.58 -13.60 0.52
CA TRP A 271 7.13 -13.53 0.74
C TRP A 271 6.75 -12.35 1.64
N ALA A 272 7.55 -12.05 2.67
CA ALA A 272 7.29 -10.91 3.55
C ALA A 272 7.21 -9.58 2.76
N CYS A 273 8.13 -9.35 1.82
CA CYS A 273 8.12 -8.20 0.91
C CYS A 273 7.02 -8.29 -0.17
N GLY A 274 6.84 -9.48 -0.74
CA GLY A 274 5.89 -9.75 -1.83
C GLY A 274 4.42 -9.58 -1.44
N ARG A 275 4.09 -9.53 -0.14
CA ARG A 275 2.74 -9.15 0.33
C ARG A 275 2.34 -7.73 -0.04
N CYS A 276 3.31 -6.83 -0.24
CA CYS A 276 3.04 -5.42 -0.56
C CYS A 276 3.67 -4.98 -1.88
N HIS A 277 4.87 -5.48 -2.20
CA HIS A 277 5.62 -5.12 -3.42
C HIS A 277 5.27 -6.02 -4.61
N ALA A 278 4.01 -6.43 -4.71
CA ALA A 278 3.50 -7.25 -5.79
C ALA A 278 2.17 -6.70 -6.28
N GLY A 279 1.94 -6.76 -7.59
CA GLY A 279 0.72 -6.21 -8.17
C GLY A 279 0.67 -6.35 -9.68
N ALA A 280 -0.37 -5.78 -10.27
CA ALA A 280 -0.45 -5.58 -11.72
C ALA A 280 -0.33 -4.07 -11.97
N ARG A 281 0.57 -3.70 -12.89
CA ARG A 281 0.72 -2.35 -13.45
C ARG A 281 0.52 -2.46 -14.96
N SER A 282 0.34 -1.32 -15.62
CA SER A 282 0.66 -1.27 -17.05
C SER A 282 2.12 -1.67 -17.23
N GLU A 283 2.44 -2.37 -18.30
CA GLU A 283 3.79 -2.85 -18.56
C GLU A 283 4.36 -2.12 -19.79
N PHE A 284 5.65 -1.80 -19.75
CA PHE A 284 6.40 -1.43 -20.94
C PHE A 284 6.48 -2.64 -21.89
N ALA A 285 6.83 -2.40 -23.16
CA ALA A 285 6.92 -3.46 -24.17
C ALA A 285 7.83 -4.64 -23.77
N ALA A 286 8.82 -4.41 -22.90
CA ALA A 286 9.71 -5.44 -22.38
C ALA A 286 9.19 -6.15 -21.09
N GLY A 287 7.93 -5.93 -20.70
CA GLY A 287 7.28 -6.62 -19.58
C GLY A 287 7.65 -6.09 -18.19
N MET A 288 8.31 -4.95 -18.08
CA MET A 288 8.52 -4.27 -16.78
C MET A 288 7.28 -3.45 -16.48
N GLY A 289 6.77 -3.42 -15.24
CA GLY A 289 5.66 -2.51 -14.96
C GLY A 289 6.07 -1.05 -15.11
N THR A 290 5.12 -0.11 -15.04
CA THR A 290 5.39 1.32 -15.36
C THR A 290 5.51 2.23 -14.14
N TRP A 291 5.35 1.70 -12.93
CA TRP A 291 5.55 2.45 -11.68
C TRP A 291 5.82 1.50 -10.51
N ASN A 292 6.16 2.07 -9.34
CA ASN A 292 6.67 1.35 -8.17
C ASN A 292 5.67 0.39 -7.49
N SER A 293 6.17 -0.26 -6.44
CA SER A 293 5.44 -1.16 -5.54
C SER A 293 5.00 -2.46 -6.20
N ILE A 294 5.77 -2.93 -7.19
CA ILE A 294 5.64 -4.23 -7.87
C ILE A 294 7.00 -4.91 -8.05
N GLU A 295 8.03 -4.44 -7.36
CA GLU A 295 9.41 -4.86 -7.53
C GLU A 295 9.55 -6.36 -7.35
N TYR A 296 8.76 -6.99 -6.48
CA TYR A 296 8.74 -8.44 -6.31
C TYR A 296 8.17 -9.18 -7.52
N THR A 297 7.07 -8.67 -8.11
CA THR A 297 6.47 -9.26 -9.32
C THR A 297 7.41 -9.17 -10.51
N ASP A 298 8.16 -8.08 -10.66
CA ASP A 298 9.16 -7.93 -11.72
C ASP A 298 10.40 -8.79 -11.44
N ALA A 299 10.91 -8.72 -10.22
CA ALA A 299 12.11 -9.43 -9.76
C ALA A 299 12.01 -10.94 -9.97
N THR A 300 10.88 -11.55 -9.62
CA THR A 300 10.66 -13.00 -9.71
C THR A 300 10.65 -13.54 -11.15
N ARG A 301 10.57 -12.67 -12.17
CA ARG A 301 10.74 -13.04 -13.59
C ARG A 301 12.20 -13.25 -13.97
N GLY A 302 13.14 -12.70 -13.21
CA GLY A 302 14.58 -12.82 -13.44
C GLY A 302 15.21 -14.04 -12.76
N ALA A 303 16.17 -14.69 -13.43
CA ALA A 303 16.87 -15.87 -12.91
C ALA A 303 17.56 -15.62 -11.55
N CYS A 304 18.01 -14.39 -11.31
CA CYS A 304 18.72 -13.97 -10.11
C CYS A 304 17.88 -14.16 -8.82
N TYR A 305 16.57 -13.87 -8.89
CA TYR A 305 15.69 -13.94 -7.72
C TYR A 305 15.28 -15.35 -7.32
N SER A 306 15.65 -16.36 -8.10
CA SER A 306 15.51 -17.76 -7.67
C SER A 306 16.35 -18.09 -6.44
N GLN A 307 17.40 -17.31 -6.15
CA GLN A 307 18.31 -17.52 -5.02
C GLN A 307 18.49 -16.27 -4.13
N LEU A 308 18.26 -15.07 -4.66
CA LEU A 308 18.43 -13.82 -3.90
C LEU A 308 17.22 -13.46 -3.03
N LYS A 309 17.51 -12.74 -1.95
CA LYS A 309 16.56 -12.08 -1.08
C LYS A 309 16.55 -10.59 -1.36
N CYS A 310 15.41 -9.93 -1.20
CA CYS A 310 15.32 -8.46 -1.32
C CYS A 310 16.39 -7.74 -0.47
N VAL A 311 16.70 -8.32 0.70
CA VAL A 311 17.65 -7.76 1.67
C VAL A 311 19.13 -7.99 1.34
N ASP A 312 19.45 -8.76 0.30
CA ASP A 312 20.84 -8.88 -0.18
C ASP A 312 21.33 -7.57 -0.83
N CYS A 313 20.37 -6.76 -1.31
CA CYS A 313 20.58 -5.46 -1.92
C CYS A 313 19.99 -4.30 -1.10
N HIS A 314 18.83 -4.47 -0.46
CA HIS A 314 18.12 -3.39 0.24
C HIS A 314 18.22 -3.49 1.77
N ASP A 315 18.31 -2.34 2.45
CA ASP A 315 18.20 -2.27 3.91
C ASP A 315 16.76 -1.89 4.28
N PRO A 316 15.94 -2.83 4.80
CA PRO A 316 14.53 -2.57 5.08
C PRO A 316 14.30 -1.64 6.28
N HIS A 317 15.34 -1.36 7.09
CA HIS A 317 15.24 -0.47 8.24
C HIS A 317 15.70 0.97 7.93
N LYS A 318 16.14 1.24 6.70
CA LYS A 318 16.51 2.58 6.24
C LYS A 318 15.46 3.10 5.28
N THR A 319 14.94 4.29 5.58
CA THR A 319 14.02 4.96 4.68
C THR A 319 14.72 5.33 3.38
N ILE A 320 14.06 5.02 2.27
CA ILE A 320 14.48 5.45 0.94
C ILE A 320 14.07 6.92 0.85
N GLY A 321 15.04 7.83 1.03
CA GLY A 321 14.83 9.27 0.92
C GLY A 321 14.40 9.69 -0.49
N PRO A 322 14.31 11.01 -0.76
CA PRO A 322 13.86 11.52 -2.07
C PRO A 322 14.84 11.20 -3.21
N ARG A 323 16.07 10.80 -2.89
CA ARG A 323 17.13 10.50 -3.86
C ARG A 323 17.89 9.26 -3.45
N TRP A 324 18.45 8.57 -4.44
CA TRP A 324 19.41 7.51 -4.21
C TRP A 324 20.64 8.04 -3.49
N THR A 325 20.98 7.40 -2.38
CA THR A 325 22.12 7.79 -1.55
C THR A 325 23.38 6.99 -1.88
N ARG A 326 23.22 5.84 -2.54
CA ARG A 326 24.36 5.03 -2.97
C ARG A 326 25.07 5.67 -4.14
N THR A 327 26.39 5.68 -4.06
CA THR A 327 27.21 5.99 -5.22
C THR A 327 27.14 4.83 -6.20
N ARG A 328 27.44 5.09 -7.46
CA ARG A 328 27.54 4.05 -8.49
C ARG A 328 28.45 2.90 -8.07
N ALA A 329 29.63 3.19 -7.52
CA ALA A 329 30.55 2.17 -7.06
C ALA A 329 29.95 1.28 -5.95
N GLN A 330 29.13 1.86 -5.06
CA GLN A 330 28.42 1.10 -4.03
C GLN A 330 27.36 0.19 -4.66
N ASP A 331 26.59 0.67 -5.63
CA ASP A 331 25.60 -0.15 -6.33
C ASP A 331 26.26 -1.29 -7.12
N GLU A 332 27.32 -1.01 -7.89
CA GLU A 332 28.10 -2.02 -8.61
C GLU A 332 28.67 -3.08 -7.67
N SER A 333 29.15 -2.67 -6.50
CA SER A 333 29.71 -3.62 -5.52
C SER A 333 28.68 -4.66 -5.05
N VAL A 334 27.38 -4.35 -5.10
CA VAL A 334 26.31 -5.30 -4.79
C VAL A 334 26.22 -6.37 -5.87
N CYS A 335 26.19 -5.98 -7.14
CA CYS A 335 26.13 -6.88 -8.29
C CYS A 335 27.35 -7.81 -8.36
N LEU A 336 28.53 -7.24 -8.11
CA LEU A 336 29.82 -7.93 -8.20
C LEU A 336 30.06 -8.95 -7.07
N LYS A 337 29.21 -9.02 -6.04
CA LYS A 337 29.25 -10.11 -5.05
C LYS A 337 29.08 -11.47 -5.73
N CYS A 338 28.23 -11.52 -6.75
CA CYS A 338 27.93 -12.74 -7.51
C CYS A 338 28.60 -12.72 -8.88
N HIS A 339 28.53 -11.59 -9.59
CA HIS A 339 29.06 -11.42 -10.94
C HIS A 339 30.54 -11.01 -10.97
N ARG A 340 31.38 -11.80 -10.31
CA ARG A 340 32.81 -11.47 -10.11
C ARG A 340 33.58 -11.42 -11.43
N GLU A 341 33.12 -12.11 -12.45
CA GLU A 341 33.67 -12.09 -13.81
C GLU A 341 33.72 -10.68 -14.42
N PHE A 342 32.79 -9.79 -14.05
CA PHE A 342 32.75 -8.39 -14.53
C PHE A 342 33.45 -7.40 -13.58
N GLY A 343 34.20 -7.91 -12.60
CA GLY A 343 34.96 -7.08 -11.66
C GLY A 343 36.11 -6.32 -12.32
N SER A 344 36.71 -6.88 -13.37
CA SER A 344 37.76 -6.22 -14.15
C SER A 344 37.17 -5.10 -15.03
N PRO A 345 37.72 -3.88 -14.99
CA PRO A 345 37.31 -2.80 -15.89
C PRO A 345 37.40 -3.16 -17.37
N ASP A 346 38.40 -3.93 -17.79
CA ASP A 346 38.56 -4.32 -19.19
C ASP A 346 37.47 -5.33 -19.62
N VAL A 347 37.16 -6.31 -18.77
CA VAL A 347 36.09 -7.27 -19.03
C VAL A 347 34.74 -6.56 -19.03
N ARG A 348 34.53 -5.62 -18.10
CA ARG A 348 33.31 -4.83 -18.06
C ARG A 348 33.16 -3.95 -19.29
N LYS A 349 34.22 -3.29 -19.74
CA LYS A 349 34.21 -2.52 -21.00
C LYS A 349 33.86 -3.39 -22.21
N LEU A 350 34.33 -4.63 -22.25
CA LEU A 350 33.95 -5.58 -23.31
C LEU A 350 32.48 -6.01 -23.21
N HIS A 351 31.92 -6.06 -22.00
CA HIS A 351 30.51 -6.41 -21.77
C HIS A 351 29.56 -5.24 -22.07
N THR A 352 29.86 -4.05 -21.56
CA THR A 352 29.02 -2.86 -21.68
C THR A 352 29.22 -2.16 -23.02
N HIS A 353 30.38 -2.36 -23.67
CA HIS A 353 30.83 -1.59 -24.83
C HIS A 353 30.91 -0.07 -24.59
N HIS A 354 30.91 0.36 -23.32
CA HIS A 354 30.98 1.75 -22.92
C HIS A 354 32.35 2.09 -22.34
N GLN A 355 32.73 3.37 -22.39
CA GLN A 355 33.96 3.84 -21.76
C GLN A 355 33.88 3.64 -20.23
N ALA A 356 34.97 3.16 -19.64
CA ALA A 356 35.08 2.97 -18.19
C ALA A 356 34.71 4.26 -17.44
N GLY A 357 33.84 4.14 -16.44
CA GLY A 357 33.36 5.27 -15.64
C GLY A 357 32.30 6.15 -16.30
N SER A 358 31.95 5.92 -17.58
CA SER A 358 30.80 6.59 -18.20
C SER A 358 29.48 6.03 -17.67
N PRO A 359 28.35 6.76 -17.72
CA PRO A 359 27.04 6.26 -17.31
C PRO A 359 26.71 4.86 -17.86
N GLY A 360 26.94 4.61 -19.15
CA GLY A 360 26.67 3.31 -19.79
C GLY A 360 27.54 2.13 -19.31
N ASP A 361 28.61 2.37 -18.56
CA ASP A 361 29.44 1.31 -17.97
C ASP A 361 28.88 0.75 -16.64
N GLY A 362 27.72 1.25 -16.18
CA GLY A 362 27.13 0.89 -14.88
C GLY A 362 26.09 -0.23 -14.99
N CYS A 363 26.14 -1.21 -14.09
CA CYS A 363 25.24 -2.37 -14.13
C CYS A 363 23.76 -1.98 -14.08
N LEU A 364 23.38 -1.07 -13.16
CA LEU A 364 21.99 -0.67 -12.97
C LEU A 364 21.43 0.15 -14.15
N GLU A 365 22.27 0.91 -14.84
CA GLU A 365 21.81 1.80 -15.92
C GLU A 365 21.18 1.00 -17.09
N CYS A 366 21.62 -0.24 -17.29
CA CYS A 366 21.03 -1.14 -18.30
C CYS A 366 20.16 -2.25 -17.70
N HIS A 367 20.57 -2.87 -16.58
CA HIS A 367 19.88 -4.05 -16.03
C HIS A 367 18.77 -3.72 -15.03
N MET A 368 18.78 -2.54 -14.44
CA MET A 368 17.76 -2.06 -13.48
C MET A 368 17.54 -0.56 -13.68
N PRO A 369 17.18 -0.11 -14.89
CA PRO A 369 17.08 1.31 -15.20
C PRO A 369 16.04 1.96 -14.28
N ARG A 370 16.28 3.22 -13.90
CA ARG A 370 15.44 3.97 -12.96
C ARG A 370 14.16 4.50 -13.63
N ILE A 371 13.38 3.59 -14.20
CA ILE A 371 12.17 3.89 -14.99
C ILE A 371 10.87 3.80 -14.16
N ASN A 372 10.86 2.94 -13.13
CA ASN A 372 9.68 2.65 -12.31
C ASN A 372 9.72 3.30 -10.94
N GLU A 373 10.80 3.99 -10.69
CA GLU A 373 10.91 4.87 -9.56
C GLU A 373 10.15 6.13 -9.89
N GLY A 374 8.89 6.13 -9.46
CA GLY A 374 8.16 7.37 -9.21
C GLY A 374 9.02 8.33 -8.44
#